data_AF-A0A529ME20-F1
#
_entry.id   AF-A0A529ME20-F1
#
_cell.length_a   1.000
_cell.length_b   1.000
_cell.length_c   1.000
_cell.angle_alpha   90.00
_cell.angle_beta   90.00
_cell.angle_gamma   90.00
#
_symmetry.space_group_name_H-M   'P 1'
#
loop_
_entity.id
_entity.type
_entity.pdbx_description
1 polymer ?
#
loop_
_entity_poly.entity_id
_entity_poly.type
_entity_poly.pdbx_seq_one_letter_code
_entity_poly.pdbx_strand_id
1 'polypeptide(L)'
;MTVHSLNTKRASRSAESRVAAQDWRALVSELNMQGCAVMPGLLTAEECAEIASLYPHEEHFRSHVIMARHGFGKGEYRYFTYPLPDLIEGLRTALYP
;
A
#
# COMPACT_ATOMS: atom_id res chain seq x y z
N MET A 1 21.28 -14.03 0.04
CA MET A 1 19.83 -13.83 0.06
C MET A 1 19.32 -14.21 1.45
N THR A 2 18.87 -13.23 2.23
CA THR A 2 18.43 -13.41 3.63
C THR A 2 16.96 -13.81 3.67
N VAL A 3 16.55 -14.56 4.70
CA VAL A 3 15.17 -15.06 4.93
C VAL A 3 14.12 -13.93 4.86
N HIS A 4 14.50 -12.72 5.29
CA HIS A 4 13.66 -11.51 5.20
C HIS A 4 13.24 -11.18 3.75
N SER A 5 14.16 -11.29 2.77
CA SER A 5 13.88 -11.01 1.36
C SER A 5 13.00 -12.07 0.68
N LEU A 6 12.93 -13.29 1.23
CA LEU A 6 12.03 -14.33 0.73
C LEU A 6 10.60 -14.14 1.25
N ASN A 7 10.46 -13.59 2.46
CA ASN A 7 9.16 -13.32 3.06
C ASN A 7 8.45 -12.14 2.37
N THR A 8 9.19 -11.08 2.07
CA THR A 8 8.67 -9.87 1.40
C THR A 8 8.18 -10.14 -0.02
N LYS A 9 8.90 -10.97 -0.80
CA LYS A 9 8.47 -11.39 -2.14
C LYS A 9 7.23 -12.29 -2.14
N ARG A 10 7.03 -13.08 -1.09
CA ARG A 10 5.84 -13.93 -0.93
C ARG A 10 4.61 -13.09 -0.60
N ALA A 11 4.76 -12.07 0.25
CA ALA A 11 3.70 -11.11 0.55
C ALA A 11 3.24 -10.38 -0.73
N SER A 12 4.20 -9.94 -1.55
CA SER A 12 3.93 -9.32 -2.86
C SER A 12 3.07 -10.20 -3.79
N ARG A 13 3.49 -11.45 -4.04
CA ARG A 13 2.72 -12.41 -4.87
C ARG A 13 1.33 -12.74 -4.29
N SER A 14 1.23 -12.78 -2.96
CA SER A 14 -0.04 -13.03 -2.28
C SER A 14 -0.99 -11.85 -2.47
N ALA A 15 -0.48 -10.62 -2.41
CA ALA A 15 -1.26 -9.41 -2.65
C ALA A 15 -1.74 -9.30 -4.10
N GLU A 16 -0.89 -9.58 -5.08
CA GLU A 16 -1.28 -9.67 -6.50
C GLU A 16 -2.43 -10.66 -6.71
N SER A 17 -2.33 -11.84 -6.08
CA SER A 17 -3.38 -12.87 -6.16
C SER A 17 -4.69 -12.40 -5.52
N ARG A 18 -4.62 -11.69 -4.39
CA ARG A 18 -5.81 -11.11 -3.73
C ARG A 18 -6.47 -10.01 -4.54
N VAL A 19 -5.71 -9.22 -5.28
CA VAL A 19 -6.23 -8.21 -6.24
C VAL A 19 -6.93 -8.90 -7.41
N ALA A 20 -6.31 -9.93 -7.99
CA ALA A 20 -6.89 -10.69 -9.09
C ALA A 20 -8.19 -11.43 -8.69
N ALA A 21 -8.32 -11.84 -7.43
CA ALA A 21 -9.48 -12.55 -6.91
C ALA A 21 -10.70 -11.66 -6.56
N GLN A 22 -10.58 -10.34 -6.67
CA GLN A 22 -11.69 -9.43 -6.34
C GLN A 22 -12.82 -9.51 -7.36
N ASP A 23 -14.05 -9.25 -6.91
CA ASP A 23 -15.18 -9.01 -7.81
C ASP A 23 -15.09 -7.60 -8.42
N TRP A 24 -14.28 -7.49 -9.47
CA TRP A 24 -14.07 -6.24 -10.20
C TRP A 24 -15.36 -5.64 -10.76
N ARG A 25 -16.34 -6.47 -11.11
CA ARG A 25 -17.62 -5.98 -11.63
C ARG A 25 -18.39 -5.26 -10.52
N ALA A 26 -18.45 -5.85 -9.34
CA ALA A 26 -19.08 -5.22 -8.18
C ALA A 26 -18.33 -3.93 -7.77
N LEU A 27 -17.00 -3.99 -7.66
CA LEU A 27 -16.17 -2.83 -7.29
C LEU A 27 -16.33 -1.65 -8.26
N VAL A 28 -16.30 -1.89 -9.57
CA VAL A 28 -16.49 -0.84 -10.57
C VAL A 28 -17.92 -0.29 -10.52
N SER A 29 -18.92 -1.14 -10.30
CA SER A 29 -20.30 -0.68 -10.14
C SER A 29 -20.46 0.21 -8.92
N GLU A 30 -19.89 -0.16 -7.77
CA GLU A 30 -19.92 0.65 -6.54
C GLU A 30 -19.18 1.97 -6.73
N LEU A 31 -17.97 1.92 -7.31
CA LEU A 31 -17.17 3.10 -7.62
C LEU A 31 -17.94 4.09 -8.51
N ASN A 32 -18.62 3.60 -9.55
CA ASN A 32 -19.42 4.45 -10.44
C ASN A 32 -20.63 5.08 -9.74
N MET A 33 -21.24 4.38 -8.76
CA MET A 33 -22.41 4.87 -8.04
C MET A 33 -22.06 5.81 -6.88
N GLN A 34 -20.99 5.52 -6.15
CA GLN A 34 -20.64 6.18 -4.89
C GLN A 34 -19.41 7.09 -5.00
N GLY A 35 -18.62 6.98 -6.07
CA GLY A 35 -17.33 7.64 -6.22
C GLY A 35 -16.19 6.95 -5.45
N CYS A 36 -16.47 5.85 -4.73
CA CYS A 36 -15.49 5.00 -4.07
C CYS A 36 -16.02 3.54 -3.98
N ALA A 37 -15.12 2.59 -3.71
CA ALA A 37 -15.47 1.20 -3.44
C ALA A 37 -14.49 0.60 -2.42
N VAL A 38 -14.95 -0.33 -1.60
CA VAL A 38 -14.11 -1.03 -0.62
C VAL A 38 -13.68 -2.38 -1.17
N MET A 39 -12.37 -2.64 -1.25
CA MET A 39 -11.81 -3.94 -1.62
C MET A 39 -11.63 -4.82 -0.38
N PRO A 40 -12.52 -5.79 -0.11
CA PRO A 40 -12.42 -6.61 1.10
C PRO A 40 -11.20 -7.53 1.07
N GLY A 41 -10.52 -7.64 2.22
CA GLY A 41 -9.43 -8.59 2.41
C GLY A 41 -8.19 -8.32 1.55
N LEU A 42 -8.01 -7.10 1.04
CA LEU A 42 -6.85 -6.75 0.21
C LEU A 42 -5.52 -6.89 0.97
N LEU A 43 -5.51 -6.48 2.24
CA LEU A 43 -4.39 -6.61 3.16
C LEU A 43 -4.83 -7.36 4.42
N THR A 44 -3.94 -8.20 4.94
CA THR A 44 -4.08 -8.81 6.26
C THR A 44 -3.70 -7.83 7.37
N ALA A 45 -4.15 -8.08 8.60
CA ALA A 45 -3.79 -7.25 9.75
C ALA A 45 -2.26 -7.22 10.01
N GLU A 46 -1.58 -8.34 9.78
CA GLU A 46 -0.14 -8.46 9.93
C GLU A 46 0.61 -7.63 8.89
N GLU A 47 0.23 -7.72 7.61
CA GLU A 47 0.80 -6.89 6.53
C GLU A 47 0.58 -5.39 6.79
N CYS A 48 -0.60 -4.99 7.30
CA CYS A 48 -0.86 -3.61 7.72
C CYS A 48 0.08 -3.17 8.84
N ALA A 49 0.29 -4.01 9.86
CA ALA A 49 1.19 -3.71 10.96
C ALA A 49 2.66 -3.60 10.51
N GLU A 50 3.09 -4.49 9.62
CA GLU A 50 4.43 -4.46 9.01
C GLU A 50 4.67 -3.13 8.26
N ILE A 51 3.75 -2.73 7.37
CA ILE A 51 3.88 -1.47 6.63
C ILE A 51 3.87 -0.26 7.58
N ALA A 52 2.96 -0.25 8.56
CA ALA A 52 2.88 0.85 9.53
C ALA A 52 4.14 0.97 10.39
N SER A 53 4.78 -0.15 10.71
CA SER A 53 6.02 -0.19 11.50
C SER A 53 7.19 0.50 10.79
N LEU A 54 7.13 0.68 9.47
CA LEU A 54 8.15 1.41 8.71
C LEU A 54 8.11 2.92 8.96
N TYR A 55 6.97 3.48 9.38
CA TYR A 55 6.77 4.94 9.45
C TYR A 55 7.81 5.70 10.28
N PRO A 56 8.26 5.21 11.45
CA PRO A 56 9.31 5.88 12.25
C PRO A 56 10.70 5.85 11.61
N HIS A 57 10.95 4.96 10.66
CA HIS A 57 12.25 4.70 10.03
C HIS A 57 12.43 5.58 8.78
N GLU A 58 13.12 6.70 8.94
CA GLU A 58 13.27 7.73 7.90
C GLU A 58 13.98 7.23 6.64
N GLU A 59 14.83 6.22 6.75
CA GLU A 59 15.55 5.58 5.64
C GLU A 59 14.63 5.00 4.56
N HIS A 60 13.38 4.68 4.90
CA HIS A 60 12.39 4.19 3.94
C HIS A 60 11.73 5.31 3.12
N PHE A 61 11.95 6.59 3.46
CA PHE A 61 11.23 7.70 2.86
C PHE A 61 12.18 8.70 2.20
N ARG A 62 11.81 9.16 1.00
CA ARG A 62 12.55 10.20 0.28
C ARG A 62 12.16 11.61 0.70
N SER A 63 10.98 11.77 1.28
CA SER A 63 10.49 13.07 1.76
C SER A 63 9.40 12.92 2.81
N HIS A 64 9.32 13.93 3.68
CA HIS A 64 8.34 14.07 4.74
C HIS A 64 7.68 15.43 4.60
N VAL A 65 6.36 15.43 4.38
CA VAL A 65 5.56 16.64 4.29
C VAL A 65 4.83 16.85 5.60
N ILE A 66 5.12 17.98 6.25
CA ILE A 66 4.39 18.45 7.44
C ILE A 66 3.36 19.45 6.95
N MET A 67 2.10 19.05 6.91
CA MET A 67 1.02 19.80 6.24
C MET A 67 0.86 21.23 6.77
N ALA A 68 1.06 21.40 8.09
CA ALA A 68 0.96 22.71 8.75
C ALA A 68 1.96 23.73 8.20
N ARG A 69 3.13 23.30 7.71
CA ARG A 69 4.14 24.19 7.10
C ARG A 69 3.70 24.78 5.77
N HIS A 70 2.70 24.18 5.14
CA HIS A 70 2.18 24.57 3.82
C HIS A 70 0.77 25.16 3.88
N GLY A 71 0.21 25.37 5.08
CA GLY A 71 -1.16 25.88 5.23
C GLY A 71 -2.25 24.85 4.90
N PHE A 72 -1.92 23.56 4.83
CA PHE A 72 -2.86 22.48 4.47
C PHE A 72 -3.62 21.88 5.68
N GLY A 73 -3.49 22.49 6.86
CA GLY A 73 -4.10 21.99 8.10
C GLY A 73 -3.16 21.10 8.92
N LYS A 74 -3.73 20.25 9.77
CA LYS A 74 -2.99 19.38 10.69
C LYS A 74 -2.74 18.02 10.06
N GLY A 75 -1.51 17.51 10.19
CA GLY A 75 -1.13 16.20 9.72
C GLY A 75 0.25 16.20 9.08
N GLU A 76 0.68 15.00 8.73
CA GLU A 76 1.91 14.76 8.01
C GLU A 76 1.78 13.50 7.18
N TYR A 77 2.59 13.40 6.14
CA TYR A 77 2.73 12.20 5.35
C TYR A 77 4.15 12.08 4.82
N ARG A 78 4.57 10.86 4.53
CA ARG A 78 5.90 10.56 4.00
C ARG A 78 5.75 9.84 2.66
N TYR A 79 6.66 10.13 1.72
CA TYR A 79 6.73 9.41 0.45
C TYR A 79 7.84 8.38 0.52
N PHE A 80 7.52 7.11 0.26
CA PHE A 80 8.54 6.05 0.19
C PHE A 80 9.63 6.39 -0.84
N THR A 81 10.86 6.00 -0.52
CA THR A 81 11.96 5.99 -1.49
C THR A 81 11.86 4.75 -2.40
N TYR A 82 12.72 4.68 -3.42
CA TYR A 82 12.88 3.48 -4.25
C TYR A 82 14.13 2.70 -3.84
N PRO A 83 14.12 1.35 -3.95
CA PRO A 83 12.98 0.50 -4.31
C PRO A 83 11.85 0.57 -3.26
N LEU A 84 10.62 0.36 -3.70
CA LEU A 84 9.45 0.30 -2.79
C LEU A 84 9.53 -1.00 -1.96
N PRO A 85 8.89 -1.05 -0.78
CA PRO A 85 8.68 -2.32 -0.09
C PRO A 85 7.92 -3.30 -1.00
N ASP A 86 8.39 -4.54 -1.10
CA ASP A 86 7.91 -5.53 -2.09
C ASP A 86 6.37 -5.67 -2.12
N LEU A 87 5.71 -5.62 -0.95
CA LEU A 87 4.25 -5.67 -0.84
C LEU A 87 3.57 -4.46 -1.50
N ILE A 88 4.10 -3.25 -1.28
CA ILE A 88 3.58 -2.01 -1.87
C ILE A 88 3.84 -2.00 -3.38
N GLU A 89 5.01 -2.47 -3.82
CA GLU A 89 5.33 -2.59 -5.24
C GLU A 89 4.37 -3.56 -5.95
N GLY A 90 4.14 -4.75 -5.38
CA GLY A 90 3.22 -5.74 -5.93
C GLY A 90 1.78 -5.24 -6.02
N LEU A 91 1.28 -4.60 -4.95
CA LEU A 91 -0.05 -3.99 -4.95
C LEU A 91 -0.19 -2.89 -6.02
N ARG A 92 0.81 -2.02 -6.14
CA ARG A 92 0.79 -0.93 -7.13
C ARG A 92 0.72 -1.49 -8.54
N THR A 93 1.57 -2.45 -8.87
CA THR A 93 1.60 -3.08 -10.21
C THR A 93 0.32 -3.84 -10.49
N ALA A 94 -0.25 -4.55 -9.51
CA ALA A 94 -1.49 -5.30 -9.69
C ALA A 94 -2.73 -4.40 -9.90
N LEU A 95 -2.81 -3.26 -9.20
CA LEU A 95 -3.94 -2.34 -9.28
C LEU A 95 -3.85 -1.41 -10.51
N TYR A 96 -2.63 -1.10 -10.97
CA TYR A 96 -2.35 -0.20 -12.08
C TYR A 96 -1.34 -0.83 -13.05
N PRO A 97 -1.75 -1.87 -13.80
CA PRO A 97 -0.89 -2.55 -14.77
C PRO A 97 -0.53 -1.67 -15.98
#